data_AF-F5GTV7-F1
#
_entry.id   AF-F5GTV7-F1
#
_cell.length_a   1.000
_cell.length_b   1.000
_cell.length_c   1.000
_cell.angle_alpha   90.00
_cell.angle_beta   90.00
_cell.angle_gamma   90.00
#
_symmetry.space_group_name_H-M   'P 1'
#
loop_
_entity.id
_entity.type
_entity.pdbx_description
1 polymer ?
#
loop_
_entity_poly.entity_id
_entity_poly.type
_entity_poly.pdbx_seq_one_letter_code
_entity_poly.pdbx_strand_id
1 'polypeptide(L)'
;MKAVFLTILVILAVSEGVEVQEARNVELACDKEDGCLKDCDLLFQPSTMRDETHLKYQEKHNKCIQSATAGDNCERNAEIKNCFIAGESEVNDLIEDDFESHTIYWHKTINLRK
;
A
#
# COMPACT_ATOMS: atom_id res chain seq x y z
N MET A 1 10.79 -22.18 55.82
CA MET A 1 9.62 -22.61 55.02
C MET A 1 8.38 -21.88 55.52
N LYS A 2 7.92 -20.86 54.79
CA LYS A 2 6.58 -20.29 54.90
C LYS A 2 6.13 -19.97 53.48
N ALA A 3 5.21 -20.78 52.98
CA ALA A 3 4.62 -20.63 51.68
C ALA A 3 3.66 -19.44 51.69
N VAL A 4 3.73 -18.58 50.69
CA VAL A 4 2.65 -17.65 50.34
C VAL A 4 2.35 -17.90 48.87
N PHE A 5 1.33 -18.74 48.64
CA PHE A 5 0.65 -18.86 47.37
C PHE A 5 -0.08 -17.54 47.12
N LEU A 6 0.37 -16.75 46.15
CA LEU A 6 -0.40 -15.62 45.63
C LEU A 6 -1.03 -16.03 44.30
N THR A 7 -2.33 -16.22 44.40
CA THR A 7 -3.32 -16.59 43.39
C THR A 7 -3.26 -15.71 42.15
N ILE A 8 -3.30 -16.38 41.01
CA ILE A 8 -3.58 -15.86 39.67
C ILE A 8 -4.95 -15.18 39.68
N LEU A 9 -4.99 -13.89 39.31
CA LEU A 9 -6.19 -13.18 38.89
C LEU A 9 -6.00 -12.78 37.42
N VAL A 10 -6.31 -13.70 36.51
CA VAL A 10 -6.51 -13.36 35.09
C VAL A 10 -7.91 -12.79 35.00
N ILE A 11 -8.00 -11.46 34.88
CA ILE A 11 -9.26 -10.78 34.53
C ILE A 11 -9.41 -10.88 33.01
N LEU A 12 -10.15 -11.87 32.53
CA LEU A 12 -10.68 -11.87 31.16
C LEU A 12 -11.88 -10.92 31.12
N ALA A 13 -11.61 -9.64 30.88
CA ALA A 13 -12.66 -8.70 30.48
C ALA A 13 -13.02 -8.96 29.01
N VAL A 14 -14.16 -9.60 28.79
CA VAL A 14 -14.95 -9.58 27.54
C VAL A 14 -15.95 -8.45 27.77
N SER A 15 -16.14 -7.41 26.96
CA SER A 15 -16.37 -7.34 25.53
C SER A 15 -16.46 -5.87 25.09
N GLU A 16 -15.74 -5.47 24.06
CA GLU A 16 -16.23 -4.77 22.85
C GLU A 16 -15.31 -5.29 21.71
N GLY A 17 -15.72 -5.24 20.44
CA GLY A 17 -14.93 -5.82 19.35
C GLY A 17 -13.47 -5.35 19.38
N VAL A 18 -12.52 -6.21 18.99
CA VAL A 18 -11.13 -5.75 18.84
C VAL A 18 -11.09 -4.90 17.58
N GLU A 19 -10.89 -3.60 17.74
CA GLU A 19 -10.52 -2.71 16.64
C GLU A 19 -9.07 -3.01 16.25
N VAL A 20 -8.90 -3.56 15.05
CA VAL A 20 -7.58 -3.80 14.48
C VAL A 20 -7.37 -2.80 13.35
N GLN A 21 -6.24 -2.10 13.39
CA GLN A 21 -5.77 -1.34 12.24
C GLN A 21 -5.03 -2.29 11.30
N GLU A 22 -5.65 -2.60 10.17
CA GLU A 22 -4.97 -3.36 9.12
C GLU A 22 -4.15 -2.39 8.27
N ALA A 23 -2.84 -2.60 8.22
CA ALA A 23 -1.95 -1.88 7.33
C ALA A 23 -2.19 -2.34 5.88
N ARG A 24 -2.33 -1.36 4.99
CA ARG A 24 -2.68 -1.55 3.59
C ARG A 24 -1.77 -0.70 2.74
N ASN A 25 -1.52 -1.14 1.51
CA ASN A 25 -0.77 -0.33 0.56
C ASN A 25 -1.22 -0.54 -0.88
N VAL A 26 -0.77 0.41 -1.70
CA VAL A 26 -0.67 0.30 -3.14
C VAL A 26 0.77 0.63 -3.50
N GLU A 27 1.33 -0.14 -4.42
CA GLU A 27 2.69 0.00 -4.91
C GLU A 27 2.62 0.12 -6.44
N LEU A 28 3.24 1.18 -6.98
CA LEU A 28 3.59 1.23 -8.40
C LEU A 28 5.02 0.70 -8.51
N ALA A 29 5.17 -0.53 -8.97
CA ALA A 29 6.45 -1.23 -9.11
C ALA A 29 6.86 -1.21 -10.58
N CYS A 30 8.05 -0.71 -10.89
CA CYS A 30 8.53 -0.54 -12.25
C CYS A 30 9.88 -1.23 -12.46
N ASP A 31 9.99 -1.96 -13.57
CA ASP A 31 11.25 -2.50 -14.04
C ASP A 31 12.06 -1.40 -14.74
N LYS A 32 13.35 -1.35 -14.43
CA LYS A 32 14.27 -0.35 -14.97
C LYS A 32 15.39 -1.00 -15.77
N GLU A 33 15.67 -0.44 -16.93
CA GLU A 33 16.79 -0.86 -17.78
C GLU A 33 17.47 0.38 -18.34
N ASP A 34 18.77 0.54 -18.13
CA ASP A 34 19.54 1.71 -18.57
C ASP A 34 18.93 3.07 -18.12
N GLY A 35 18.40 3.12 -16.89
CA GLY A 35 17.74 4.31 -16.34
C GLY A 35 16.32 4.56 -16.86
N CYS A 36 15.79 3.62 -17.64
CA CYS A 36 14.50 3.72 -18.29
C CYS A 36 13.44 2.82 -17.64
N LEU A 37 12.27 3.37 -17.30
CA LEU A 37 11.13 2.57 -16.80
C LEU A 37 10.47 1.82 -17.96
N LYS A 38 10.67 0.51 -18.05
CA LYS A 38 10.21 -0.32 -19.18
C LYS A 38 8.78 -0.78 -19.01
N ASP A 39 8.46 -1.23 -17.81
CA ASP A 39 7.13 -1.70 -17.42
C ASP A 39 6.83 -1.23 -16.00
N CYS A 40 5.55 -1.01 -15.70
CA CYS A 40 5.09 -0.54 -14.40
C CYS A 40 3.77 -1.22 -14.05
N ASP A 41 3.76 -1.94 -12.93
CA ASP A 41 2.60 -2.65 -12.41
C ASP A 41 2.05 -2.00 -11.14
N LEU A 42 0.72 -2.02 -11.02
CA LEU A 42 0.03 -1.57 -9.82
C LEU A 42 -0.32 -2.76 -8.93
N LEU A 43 0.34 -2.87 -7.79
CA LEU A 43 0.18 -3.94 -6.82
C LEU A 43 -0.55 -3.43 -5.58
N PHE A 44 -1.38 -4.28 -4.98
CA PHE A 44 -2.11 -3.97 -3.75
C PHE A 44 -1.79 -4.99 -2.67
N GLN A 45 -1.61 -4.55 -1.42
CA GLN A 45 -1.53 -5.44 -0.28
C GLN A 45 -2.59 -5.12 0.79
N PRO A 46 -3.43 -6.12 1.17
CA PRO A 46 -3.54 -7.45 0.55
C PRO A 46 -4.09 -7.39 -0.89
N SER A 47 -3.70 -8.36 -1.73
CA SER A 47 -4.09 -8.41 -3.15
C SER A 47 -5.60 -8.58 -3.39
N THR A 48 -6.31 -9.08 -2.36
CA THR A 48 -7.76 -9.27 -2.35
C THR A 48 -8.54 -8.03 -1.94
N MET A 49 -7.86 -6.90 -1.69
CA MET A 49 -8.50 -5.67 -1.26
C MET A 49 -9.46 -5.09 -2.30
N ARG A 50 -10.67 -4.71 -1.88
CA ARG A 50 -11.70 -4.08 -2.73
C ARG A 50 -12.46 -2.98 -1.97
N ASP A 51 -11.74 -2.08 -1.32
CA ASP A 51 -12.35 -0.92 -0.63
C ASP A 51 -12.33 0.36 -1.49
N GLU A 52 -12.89 1.45 -0.94
CA GLU A 52 -12.96 2.75 -1.61
C GLU A 52 -11.56 3.29 -1.95
N THR A 53 -10.57 3.08 -1.07
CA THR A 53 -9.20 3.52 -1.28
C THR A 53 -8.51 2.74 -2.41
N HIS A 54 -8.74 1.42 -2.51
CA HIS A 54 -8.33 0.62 -3.65
C HIS A 54 -8.90 1.18 -4.97
N LEU A 55 -10.22 1.46 -5.01
CA LEU A 55 -10.86 2.03 -6.20
C LEU A 55 -10.28 3.41 -6.56
N LYS A 56 -10.06 4.28 -5.56
CA LYS A 56 -9.41 5.59 -5.74
C LYS A 56 -8.06 5.45 -6.46
N TYR A 57 -7.19 4.57 -5.99
CA TYR A 57 -5.85 4.42 -6.58
C TYR A 57 -5.87 3.71 -7.93
N GLN A 58 -6.77 2.74 -8.13
CA GLN A 58 -6.98 2.13 -9.45
C GLN A 58 -7.45 3.15 -10.48
N GLU A 59 -8.42 4.00 -10.13
CA GLU A 59 -8.91 5.08 -11.00
C GLU A 59 -7.83 6.13 -11.28
N LYS A 60 -7.03 6.50 -10.26
CA LYS A 60 -5.92 7.43 -10.43
C LYS A 60 -4.91 6.88 -11.44
N HIS A 61 -4.48 5.63 -11.28
CA HIS A 61 -3.56 4.97 -12.20
C HIS A 61 -4.11 4.91 -13.63
N ASN A 62 -5.37 4.51 -13.81
CA ASN A 62 -6.02 4.49 -15.12
C ASN A 62 -6.06 5.88 -15.79
N LYS A 63 -6.34 6.94 -15.03
CA LYS A 63 -6.29 8.32 -15.54
C LYS A 63 -4.89 8.72 -15.98
N CYS A 64 -3.86 8.35 -15.21
CA CYS A 64 -2.46 8.60 -15.56
C CYS A 64 -2.05 7.88 -16.86
N ILE A 65 -2.44 6.61 -17.03
CA ILE A 65 -2.24 5.88 -18.29
C ILE A 65 -2.93 6.60 -19.46
N GLN A 66 -4.15 7.07 -19.27
CA GLN A 66 -4.93 7.75 -20.33
C GLN A 66 -4.36 9.12 -20.69
N SER A 67 -3.77 9.84 -19.72
CA SER A 67 -3.18 11.16 -19.94
C SER A 67 -1.76 11.11 -20.50
N ALA A 68 -1.05 10.00 -20.28
CA ALA A 68 0.32 9.87 -20.75
C ALA A 68 0.38 9.83 -22.28
N THR A 69 1.43 10.44 -22.82
CA THR A 69 1.69 10.57 -24.24
C THR A 69 1.83 9.17 -24.86
N ALA A 70 1.28 8.99 -26.07
CA ALA A 70 1.49 7.79 -26.85
C ALA A 70 2.88 7.86 -27.50
N GLY A 71 3.73 6.85 -27.30
CA GLY A 71 5.10 6.88 -27.80
C GLY A 71 6.02 5.93 -27.07
N ASP A 72 7.28 6.33 -26.94
CA ASP A 72 8.33 5.56 -26.28
C ASP A 72 7.95 5.18 -24.84
N ASN A 73 8.15 3.91 -24.48
CA ASN A 73 7.75 3.38 -23.18
C ASN A 73 8.46 4.10 -22.02
N CYS A 74 9.67 4.60 -22.25
CA CYS A 74 10.46 5.26 -21.22
C CYS A 74 9.80 6.54 -20.72
N GLU A 75 9.55 7.45 -21.67
CA GLU A 75 8.94 8.75 -21.39
C GLU A 75 7.51 8.55 -20.88
N ARG A 76 6.77 7.63 -21.51
CA ARG A 76 5.41 7.29 -21.12
C ARG A 76 5.31 6.78 -19.68
N ASN A 77 6.15 5.83 -19.29
CA ASN A 77 6.11 5.27 -17.93
C ASN A 77 6.61 6.29 -16.90
N ALA A 78 7.59 7.13 -17.24
CA ALA A 78 7.99 8.25 -16.40
C ALA A 78 6.83 9.24 -16.18
N GLU A 79 6.05 9.57 -17.21
CA GLU A 79 4.84 10.39 -17.10
C GLU A 79 3.76 9.74 -16.22
N ILE A 80 3.49 8.44 -16.41
CA ILE A 80 2.53 7.69 -15.61
C ILE A 80 2.94 7.71 -14.14
N LYS A 81 4.21 7.40 -13.84
CA LYS A 81 4.77 7.42 -12.49
C LYS A 81 4.62 8.80 -11.84
N ASN A 82 5.06 9.85 -12.54
CA ASN A 82 4.97 11.22 -12.03
C ASN A 82 3.53 11.64 -11.76
N CYS A 83 2.59 11.27 -12.64
CA CYS A 83 1.17 11.51 -12.45
C CYS A 83 0.61 10.73 -11.25
N PHE A 84 0.99 9.47 -11.08
CA PHE A 84 0.47 8.61 -10.03
C PHE A 84 0.87 9.09 -8.63
N ILE A 85 2.12 9.54 -8.45
CA ILE A 85 2.61 10.04 -7.15
C ILE A 85 2.24 11.50 -6.89
N ALA A 86 1.81 12.25 -7.92
CA ALA A 86 1.48 13.66 -7.78
C ALA A 86 0.37 13.90 -6.73
N GLY A 87 0.66 14.78 -5.77
CA GLY A 87 -0.28 15.21 -4.73
C GLY A 87 -0.52 14.18 -3.61
N GLU A 88 0.20 13.06 -3.59
CA GLU A 88 0.18 12.14 -2.47
C GLU A 88 1.13 12.64 -1.36
N SER A 89 0.66 12.63 -0.11
CA SER A 89 1.37 13.23 1.01
C SER A 89 2.54 12.39 1.52
N GLU A 90 2.46 11.08 1.39
CA GLU A 90 3.44 10.13 1.93
C GLU A 90 3.65 8.99 0.91
N VAL A 91 4.63 9.18 0.02
CA VAL A 91 5.10 8.16 -0.91
C VAL A 91 6.42 7.62 -0.38
N ASN A 92 6.50 6.30 -0.21
CA ASN A 92 7.72 5.60 0.15
C ASN A 92 8.39 5.06 -1.10
N ASP A 93 9.54 5.63 -1.45
CA ASP A 93 10.28 5.31 -2.67
C ASP A 93 11.40 4.30 -2.39
N LEU A 94 11.50 3.26 -3.22
CA LEU A 94 12.63 2.36 -3.30
C LEU A 94 13.19 2.39 -4.73
N ILE A 95 14.41 2.90 -4.90
CA ILE A 95 15.04 3.05 -6.21
C ILE A 95 16.34 2.26 -6.23
N GLU A 96 16.39 1.22 -7.05
CA GLU A 96 17.55 0.35 -7.29
C GLU A 96 17.97 0.43 -8.77
N ASP A 97 19.05 -0.25 -9.19
CA ASP A 97 19.59 -0.07 -10.55
C ASP A 97 18.64 -0.59 -11.64
N ASP A 98 17.94 -1.69 -11.37
CA ASP A 98 17.03 -2.40 -12.27
C ASP A 98 15.56 -2.31 -11.85
N PHE A 99 15.26 -1.53 -10.80
CA PHE A 99 13.92 -1.47 -10.21
C PHE A 99 13.63 -0.09 -9.60
N GLU A 100 12.37 0.32 -9.64
CA GLU A 100 11.87 1.50 -8.91
C GLU A 100 10.45 1.21 -8.40
N SER A 101 10.20 1.41 -7.10
CA SER A 101 8.84 1.33 -6.56
C SER A 101 8.44 2.53 -5.73
N HIS A 102 7.15 2.83 -5.81
CA HIS A 102 6.50 3.95 -5.13
C HIS A 102 5.30 3.43 -4.35
N THR A 103 5.43 3.37 -3.03
CA THR A 103 4.41 2.77 -2.15
C THR A 103 3.67 3.82 -1.35
N ILE A 104 2.33 3.75 -1.36
CA ILE A 104 1.46 4.60 -0.56
C ILE A 104 0.72 3.72 0.45
N TYR A 105 0.81 4.09 1.73
CA TYR A 105 0.22 3.32 2.83
C TYR A 105 -1.03 3.98 3.39
N TRP A 106 -1.95 3.16 3.89
CA TRP A 106 -3.06 3.60 4.72
C TRP A 106 -3.48 2.52 5.71
N HIS A 107 -4.24 2.92 6.72
CA HIS A 107 -4.82 2.00 7.69
C HIS A 107 -6.33 1.90 7.50
N LYS A 108 -6.86 0.68 7.59
CA LYS A 108 -8.30 0.44 7.69
C LYS A 108 -8.63 -0.08 9.08
N THR A 109 -9.56 0.59 9.76
CA THR A 109 -10.14 0.07 11.00
C THR A 109 -11.07 -1.09 10.68
N ILE A 110 -10.76 -2.27 11.20
CA ILE A 110 -11.61 -3.46 11.10
C ILE A 110 -12.16 -3.78 12.48
N ASN A 111 -13.47 -3.97 12.55
CA ASN A 111 -14.16 -4.42 13.75
C ASN A 111 -14.25 -5.94 13.75
N LEU A 112 -13.43 -6.61 14.56
CA LEU A 112 -13.57 -8.05 14.77
C LEU A 112 -14.75 -8.30 15.73
N ARG A 113 -15.91 -8.67 15.17
CA ARG A 113 -17.02 -9.22 15.96
C ARG A 113 -16.69 -10.67 16.32
N LYS A 114 -16.82 -11.02 17.60
CA LYS A 114 -16.70 -12.40 18.09
C LYS A 114 -17.80 -13.29 17.54
#